data_AF-A0A0B1S6I0-F1
#
_entry.id   AF-A0A0B1S6I0-F1
#
_cell.length_a   1.000
_cell.length_b   1.000
_cell.length_c   1.000
_cell.angle_alpha   90.00
_cell.angle_beta   90.00
_cell.angle_gamma   90.00
#
_symmetry.space_group_name_H-M   'P 1'
#
loop_
_entity.id
_entity.type
_entity.pdbx_description
1 polymer ?
#
loop_
_entity_poly.entity_id
_entity_poly.type
_entity_poly.pdbx_seq_one_letter_code
_entity_poly.pdbx_strand_id
1 'polypeptide(L)'
;MKSFVPVPEGSDFPIQNCPYGVFSTKDNAQHRIGVAIGESILDLSVVAHLFDGPALKNHQDVFKQETLNAFMALPRAAWIEARSTIQKLLSDDVTTLKENLELRAKAIISQKDATMHLPAKIGDYTDFYSSIYHATNVGIMFRGKENALMPNW
;
A
#
# COMPACT_ATOMS: atom_id res chain seq x y z
N MET A 1 -17.14 -9.32 -0.69
CA MET A 1 -17.13 -7.88 -1.02
C MET A 1 -16.60 -7.73 -2.43
N LYS A 2 -17.32 -7.01 -3.29
CA LYS A 2 -16.88 -6.66 -4.65
C LYS A 2 -16.63 -5.16 -4.70
N SER A 3 -15.74 -4.74 -5.59
CA SER A 3 -15.42 -3.34 -5.84
C SER A 3 -16.24 -2.81 -7.01
N PHE A 4 -16.64 -1.54 -6.99
CA PHE A 4 -17.21 -0.89 -8.20
C PHE A 4 -16.12 -0.61 -9.25
N VAL A 5 -14.86 -0.48 -8.83
CA VAL A 5 -13.71 -0.43 -9.75
C VAL A 5 -13.50 -1.82 -10.33
N PRO A 6 -13.41 -1.99 -11.67
CA PRO A 6 -13.17 -3.28 -12.28
C PRO A 6 -11.89 -3.93 -11.78
N VAL A 7 -11.98 -5.20 -11.38
CA VAL A 7 -10.85 -6.03 -10.96
C VAL A 7 -10.80 -7.26 -11.87
N PRO A 8 -9.78 -7.37 -12.75
CA PRO A 8 -9.60 -8.56 -13.58
C PRO A 8 -9.40 -9.82 -12.72
N GLU A 9 -9.85 -10.96 -13.23
CA GLU A 9 -9.55 -12.25 -12.60
C GLU A 9 -8.02 -12.48 -12.58
N GLY A 10 -7.50 -12.96 -11.45
CA GLY A 10 -6.06 -13.13 -11.25
C GLY A 10 -5.28 -11.83 -10.99
N SER A 11 -5.95 -10.68 -10.86
CA SER A 11 -5.29 -9.43 -10.46
C SER A 11 -4.65 -9.57 -9.08
N ASP A 12 -3.43 -9.04 -8.94
CA ASP A 12 -2.75 -8.91 -7.64
C ASP A 12 -3.44 -7.91 -6.70
N PHE A 13 -4.30 -7.04 -7.21
CA PHE A 13 -4.90 -5.93 -6.48
C PHE A 13 -6.42 -6.05 -6.34
N PRO A 14 -6.96 -7.17 -5.82
CA PRO A 14 -8.38 -7.23 -5.50
C PRO A 14 -8.67 -6.37 -4.25
N ILE A 15 -9.93 -6.09 -3.96
CA ILE A 15 -10.35 -5.28 -2.77
C ILE A 15 -9.91 -5.91 -1.43
N GLN A 16 -9.53 -7.19 -1.45
CA GLN A 16 -8.96 -7.92 -0.33
C GLN A 16 -7.47 -7.61 -0.12
N ASN A 17 -6.74 -7.07 -1.10
CA ASN A 17 -5.33 -6.71 -0.93
C ASN A 17 -5.21 -5.29 -0.37
N CYS A 18 -5.64 -4.27 -1.13
CA CYS A 18 -5.50 -2.84 -0.78
C CYS A 18 -4.09 -2.45 -0.27
N PRO A 19 -3.01 -2.68 -1.05
CA PRO A 19 -1.67 -2.28 -0.64
C PRO A 19 -1.48 -0.76 -0.81
N TYR A 20 -0.64 -0.18 0.04
CA TYR A 20 -0.29 1.25 0.01
C TYR A 20 0.98 1.48 -0.81
N GLY A 21 1.03 2.60 -1.51
CA GLY A 21 2.21 3.04 -2.24
C GLY A 21 2.28 4.56 -2.36
N VAL A 22 3.41 5.04 -2.88
CA VAL A 22 3.59 6.46 -3.24
C VAL A 22 3.70 6.54 -4.76
N PHE A 23 2.96 7.47 -5.34
CA PHE A 23 2.94 7.68 -6.79
C PHE A 23 2.90 9.16 -7.15
N SER A 24 3.26 9.47 -8.38
CA SER A 24 2.95 10.73 -9.05
C SER A 24 2.39 10.45 -10.45
N THR A 25 1.92 11.46 -11.15
CA THR A 25 1.47 11.36 -12.55
C THR A 25 2.14 12.43 -13.39
N LYS A 26 2.06 12.32 -14.72
CA LYS A 26 2.59 13.35 -15.63
C LYS A 26 1.96 14.73 -15.37
N ASP A 27 0.67 14.75 -15.07
CA ASP A 27 -0.09 15.99 -14.84
C ASP A 27 0.04 16.51 -13.40
N ASN A 28 0.55 15.71 -12.46
CA ASN A 28 0.80 16.12 -11.10
C ASN A 28 2.05 15.43 -10.53
N ALA A 29 3.16 16.16 -10.55
CA ALA A 29 4.47 15.72 -10.10
C ALA A 29 4.59 15.54 -8.58
N GLN A 30 3.65 16.04 -7.78
CA GLN A 30 3.68 15.86 -6.33
C GLN A 30 3.56 14.37 -5.98
N HIS A 31 4.41 13.91 -5.07
CA HIS A 31 4.33 12.55 -4.53
C HIS A 31 3.12 12.43 -3.59
N ARG A 32 2.28 11.43 -3.81
CA ARG A 32 1.04 11.24 -3.07
C ARG A 32 0.86 9.77 -2.69
N ILE A 33 0.19 9.55 -1.56
CA ILE A 33 -0.12 8.21 -1.08
C ILE A 33 -1.35 7.69 -1.83
N GLY A 34 -1.25 6.47 -2.35
CA GLY A 34 -2.33 5.78 -3.03
C GLY A 34 -2.51 4.33 -2.57
N VAL A 35 -3.66 3.76 -2.91
CA VAL A 35 -3.96 2.34 -2.70
C VAL A 35 -4.32 1.67 -4.03
N ALA A 36 -3.65 0.57 -4.36
CA ALA A 36 -3.92 -0.15 -5.60
C ALA A 36 -5.25 -0.92 -5.55
N ILE A 37 -6.01 -0.88 -6.64
CA ILE A 37 -7.26 -1.62 -6.85
C ILE A 37 -7.46 -1.91 -8.34
N GLY A 38 -7.48 -3.19 -8.72
CA GLY A 38 -7.50 -3.60 -10.13
C GLY A 38 -6.32 -3.00 -10.91
N GLU A 39 -6.61 -2.32 -12.02
CA GLU A 39 -5.62 -1.57 -12.80
C GLU A 39 -5.55 -0.07 -12.43
N SER A 40 -6.09 0.30 -11.26
CA SER A 40 -6.21 1.68 -10.80
C SER A 40 -5.57 1.90 -9.43
N ILE A 41 -5.44 3.16 -9.05
CA ILE A 41 -4.97 3.65 -7.76
C ILE A 41 -6.03 4.58 -7.19
N LEU A 42 -6.42 4.36 -5.94
CA LEU A 42 -7.18 5.33 -5.15
C LEU A 42 -6.21 6.33 -4.52
N ASP A 43 -6.25 7.59 -4.93
CA ASP A 43 -5.47 8.70 -4.36
C ASP A 43 -6.03 9.08 -2.99
N LEU A 44 -5.30 8.73 -1.91
CA LEU A 44 -5.78 8.96 -0.54
C LEU A 44 -5.78 10.44 -0.16
N SER A 45 -4.97 11.28 -0.81
CA SER A 45 -4.94 12.72 -0.53
C SER A 45 -6.27 13.39 -0.91
N VAL A 46 -6.92 12.90 -1.97
CA VAL A 46 -8.20 13.40 -2.49
C VAL A 46 -9.36 12.99 -1.58
N VAL A 47 -9.32 11.78 -1.02
CA VAL A 47 -10.38 11.23 -0.16
C VAL A 47 -10.06 11.30 1.34
N ALA A 48 -8.98 11.97 1.75
CA ALA A 48 -8.53 12.06 3.13
C ALA A 48 -9.63 12.54 4.11
N HIS A 49 -10.50 13.44 3.65
CA HIS A 49 -11.61 13.99 4.41
C HIS A 49 -12.69 12.96 4.77
N LEU A 50 -12.73 11.81 4.08
CA LEU A 50 -13.67 10.72 4.33
C LEU A 50 -13.19 9.75 5.42
N PHE A 51 -11.99 9.95 5.98
CA PHE A 51 -11.48 9.20 7.12
C PHE A 51 -11.86 9.92 8.42
N ASP A 52 -13.15 9.84 8.78
CA ASP A 52 -13.79 10.57 9.88
C ASP A 52 -13.92 9.76 11.19
N GLY A 53 -13.36 8.55 11.21
CA GLY A 53 -13.37 7.68 12.38
C GLY A 53 -12.48 8.21 13.53
N PRO A 54 -12.65 7.65 14.73
CA PRO A 54 -11.99 8.14 15.93
C PRO A 54 -10.46 8.10 15.86
N ALA A 55 -9.87 7.16 15.12
CA ALA A 55 -8.42 7.03 15.00
C ALA A 55 -7.81 7.95 13.94
N LEU A 56 -8.57 8.38 12.93
CA LEU A 56 -8.04 9.16 11.80
C LEU A 56 -8.58 10.58 11.65
N LYS A 57 -9.73 10.92 12.24
CA LYS A 57 -10.36 12.26 12.05
C LYS A 57 -9.43 13.44 12.35
N ASN A 58 -8.50 13.29 13.30
CA ASN A 58 -7.53 14.30 13.70
C ASN A 58 -6.13 14.10 13.08
N HIS A 59 -5.99 13.12 12.17
CA HIS A 59 -4.73 12.70 11.54
C HIS A 59 -4.88 12.52 10.03
N GLN A 60 -5.89 13.12 9.39
CA GLN A 60 -6.13 12.98 7.95
C GLN A 60 -5.00 13.55 7.08
N ASP A 61 -4.20 14.46 7.63
CA ASP A 61 -3.04 15.08 7.00
C ASP A 61 -1.93 14.08 6.67
N VAL A 62 -1.88 12.91 7.33
CA VAL A 62 -0.91 11.86 7.01
C VAL A 62 -1.06 11.34 5.59
N PHE A 63 -2.28 11.38 5.02
CA PHE A 63 -2.56 10.95 3.64
C PHE A 63 -2.16 11.98 2.59
N LYS A 64 -1.74 13.18 3.01
CA LYS A 64 -1.25 14.25 2.14
C LYS A 64 0.28 14.35 2.13
N GLN A 65 0.96 13.43 2.82
CA GLN A 65 2.41 13.36 2.87
C GLN A 65 2.99 12.71 1.61
N GLU A 66 4.25 13.00 1.33
CA GLU A 66 4.99 12.44 0.18
C GLU A 66 5.49 11.00 0.43
N THR A 67 5.41 10.52 1.67
CA THR A 67 5.85 9.17 2.08
C THR A 67 4.91 8.59 3.14
N LEU A 68 4.88 7.26 3.27
CA LEU A 68 4.02 6.57 4.24
C LEU A 68 4.46 6.72 5.70
N ASN A 69 5.64 7.30 5.99
CA ASN A 69 6.22 7.31 7.33
C ASN A 69 5.28 7.86 8.41
N ALA A 70 4.58 8.97 8.14
CA ALA A 70 3.66 9.58 9.11
C ALA A 70 2.45 8.67 9.40
N PHE A 71 1.91 7.99 8.37
CA PHE A 71 0.84 7.02 8.53
C PHE A 71 1.32 5.74 9.25
N MET A 72 2.52 5.27 8.92
CA MET A 72 3.18 4.14 9.59
C MET A 72 3.51 4.44 11.06
N ALA A 73 3.67 5.70 11.44
CA ALA A 73 3.89 6.10 12.83
C ALA A 73 2.61 6.06 13.67
N LEU A 74 1.43 6.00 13.05
CA LEU A 74 0.17 5.89 13.77
C LEU A 74 -0.03 4.49 14.39
N PRO A 75 -0.82 4.35 15.47
CA PRO A 75 -1.12 3.05 16.06
C PRO A 75 -1.88 2.13 15.10
N ARG A 76 -1.78 0.81 15.33
CA ARG A 76 -2.49 -0.23 14.56
C ARG A 76 -4.00 0.03 14.38
N ALA A 77 -4.65 0.67 15.36
CA ALA A 77 -6.06 1.05 15.26
C ALA A 77 -6.33 1.97 14.05
N ALA A 78 -5.44 2.91 13.76
CA ALA A 78 -5.53 3.79 12.60
C ALA A 78 -5.41 3.02 11.29
N TRP A 79 -4.56 1.98 11.23
CA TRP A 79 -4.40 1.17 10.02
C TRP A 79 -5.63 0.30 9.73
N ILE A 80 -6.24 -0.26 10.78
CA ILE A 80 -7.49 -1.03 10.66
C ILE A 80 -8.62 -0.12 10.20
N GLU A 81 -8.74 1.06 10.81
CA GLU A 81 -9.73 2.05 10.44
C GLU A 81 -9.54 2.49 8.99
N ALA A 82 -8.31 2.84 8.59
CA ALA A 82 -7.99 3.23 7.22
C ALA A 82 -8.40 2.13 6.23
N ARG A 83 -7.99 0.88 6.48
CA ARG A 83 -8.33 -0.25 5.62
C ARG A 83 -9.84 -0.46 5.52
N SER A 84 -10.56 -0.38 6.65
CA SER A 84 -12.01 -0.53 6.65
C SER A 84 -12.69 0.58 5.83
N THR A 85 -12.24 1.83 5.99
CA THR A 85 -12.76 2.98 5.24
C THR A 85 -12.45 2.84 3.75
N ILE A 86 -11.22 2.47 3.37
CA ILE A 86 -10.84 2.22 1.97
C ILE A 86 -11.72 1.13 1.35
N GLN A 87 -11.90 0.00 2.04
CA GLN A 87 -12.75 -1.09 1.55
C GLN A 87 -14.22 -0.67 1.43
N LYS A 88 -14.75 0.12 2.38
CA LYS A 88 -16.09 0.70 2.25
C LYS A 88 -16.18 1.62 1.04
N LEU A 89 -15.25 2.56 0.89
CA LEU A 89 -15.25 3.53 -0.22
C LEU A 89 -15.17 2.86 -1.58
N LEU A 90 -14.43 1.74 -1.70
CA LEU A 90 -14.29 0.99 -2.96
C LEU A 90 -15.40 -0.05 -3.18
N SER A 91 -16.21 -0.37 -2.16
CA SER A 91 -17.26 -1.39 -2.25
C SER A 91 -18.33 -1.01 -3.27
N ASP A 92 -18.84 -2.00 -3.99
CA ASP A 92 -19.95 -1.81 -4.94
C ASP A 92 -21.27 -1.42 -4.25
N ASP A 93 -21.39 -1.73 -2.96
CA ASP A 93 -22.57 -1.46 -2.13
C ASP A 93 -22.59 -0.05 -1.51
N VAL A 94 -21.51 0.74 -1.66
CA VAL A 94 -21.36 2.06 -1.03
C VAL A 94 -21.32 3.15 -2.10
N THR A 95 -22.20 4.14 -1.97
CA THR A 95 -22.39 5.17 -3.00
C THR A 95 -21.47 6.38 -2.87
N THR A 96 -20.90 6.62 -1.68
CA THR A 96 -20.13 7.84 -1.33
C THR A 96 -19.08 8.22 -2.37
N LEU A 97 -18.29 7.25 -2.84
CA LEU A 97 -17.32 7.45 -3.93
C LEU A 97 -17.84 6.97 -5.28
N LYS A 98 -18.61 5.88 -5.32
CA LYS A 98 -19.12 5.28 -6.55
C LYS A 98 -19.98 6.25 -7.38
N GLU A 99 -20.88 6.99 -6.73
CA GLU A 99 -21.85 7.87 -7.38
C GLU A 99 -21.41 9.34 -7.45
N ASN A 100 -20.40 9.74 -6.65
CA ASN A 100 -19.80 11.06 -6.75
C ASN A 100 -18.80 11.11 -7.92
N LEU A 101 -19.32 11.32 -9.13
CA LEU A 101 -18.53 11.26 -10.37
C LEU A 101 -17.36 12.25 -10.38
N GLU A 102 -17.54 13.46 -9.83
CA GLU A 102 -16.49 14.47 -9.78
C GLU A 102 -15.34 14.04 -8.85
N LEU A 103 -15.67 13.58 -7.64
CA LEU A 103 -14.67 13.10 -6.70
C LEU A 103 -13.98 11.83 -7.23
N ARG A 104 -14.75 10.90 -7.80
CA ARG A 104 -14.24 9.65 -8.37
C ARG A 104 -13.26 9.89 -9.50
N ALA A 105 -13.54 10.84 -10.39
CA ALA A 105 -12.66 11.20 -11.49
C ALA A 105 -11.31 11.77 -11.01
N LYS A 106 -11.29 12.43 -9.85
CA LYS A 106 -10.06 12.94 -9.21
C LYS A 106 -9.34 11.88 -8.38
N ALA A 107 -10.09 10.96 -7.77
CA ALA A 107 -9.56 10.01 -6.80
C ALA A 107 -9.11 8.67 -7.42
N ILE A 108 -9.67 8.24 -8.55
CA ILE A 108 -9.32 6.97 -9.21
C ILE A 108 -8.44 7.25 -10.42
N ILE A 109 -7.16 6.89 -10.30
CA ILE A 109 -6.12 7.12 -11.31
C ILE A 109 -5.73 5.80 -11.96
N SER A 110 -5.51 5.76 -13.27
CA SER A 110 -4.97 4.55 -13.92
C SER A 110 -3.53 4.29 -13.50
N GLN A 111 -3.19 3.05 -13.19
CA GLN A 111 -1.80 2.67 -12.90
C GLN A 111 -0.87 2.93 -14.08
N LYS A 112 -1.39 2.89 -15.32
CA LYS A 112 -0.60 3.15 -16.55
C LYS A 112 -0.11 4.59 -16.65
N ASP A 113 -0.79 5.51 -15.97
CA ASP A 113 -0.45 6.94 -15.95
C ASP A 113 0.39 7.32 -14.72
N ALA A 114 0.61 6.37 -13.81
CA ALA A 114 1.31 6.58 -12.55
C ALA A 114 2.80 6.22 -12.67
N THR A 115 3.65 7.02 -12.03
CA THR A 115 5.04 6.68 -11.73
C THR A 115 5.13 6.34 -10.25
N MET A 116 5.60 5.14 -9.92
CA MET A 116 5.75 4.68 -8.54
C MET A 116 7.07 5.17 -7.94
N HIS A 117 7.04 5.49 -6.64
CA HIS A 117 8.20 5.96 -5.87
C HIS A 117 8.46 5.05 -4.67
N LEU A 118 9.59 5.28 -4.00
CA LEU A 118 9.89 4.60 -2.75
C LEU A 118 8.78 4.89 -1.71
N PRO A 119 8.18 3.87 -1.09
CA PRO A 119 6.96 4.05 -0.28
C PRO A 119 7.22 4.79 1.05
N ALA A 120 8.45 4.73 1.56
CA ALA A 120 8.85 5.34 2.80
C ALA A 120 10.28 5.88 2.68
N LYS A 121 10.59 6.92 3.47
CA LYS A 121 11.96 7.31 3.76
C LYS A 121 12.55 6.25 4.70
N ILE A 122 13.42 5.42 4.16
CA ILE A 122 14.11 4.36 4.90
C ILE A 122 15.24 5.01 5.70
N GLY A 123 15.18 4.94 7.03
CA GLY A 123 16.27 5.40 7.91
C GLY A 123 17.42 4.40 7.88
N ASP A 124 17.11 3.17 8.30
CA ASP A 124 18.03 2.04 8.33
C ASP A 124 17.41 0.84 7.61
N TYR A 125 18.26 0.01 7.02
CA TYR A 125 17.88 -1.25 6.37
C TYR A 125 18.70 -2.38 6.98
N THR A 126 18.00 -3.43 7.42
CA THR A 126 18.59 -4.65 7.94
C THR A 126 18.21 -5.80 7.04
N ASP A 127 19.20 -6.53 6.54
CA ASP A 127 18.99 -7.77 5.79
C ASP A 127 19.24 -8.97 6.71
N PHE A 128 18.29 -9.90 6.74
CA PHE A 128 18.38 -11.10 7.58
C PHE A 128 18.81 -12.31 6.73
N TYR A 129 19.53 -13.24 7.37
CA TYR A 129 19.99 -14.47 6.72
C TYR A 129 19.19 -15.70 7.16
N SER A 130 17.87 -15.58 7.26
CA SER A 130 17.01 -16.52 8.00
C SER A 130 16.44 -17.70 7.19
N SER A 131 16.88 -17.92 5.96
CA SER A 131 16.44 -19.08 5.16
C SER A 131 17.41 -20.24 5.29
N ILE A 132 16.98 -21.35 5.92
CA ILE A 132 17.84 -22.51 6.19
C ILE A 132 18.41 -23.13 4.93
N TYR A 133 17.58 -23.27 3.88
CA TYR A 133 18.03 -23.84 2.62
C TYR A 133 18.96 -22.88 1.89
N HIS A 134 18.68 -21.58 1.93
CA HIS A 134 19.59 -20.58 1.37
C HIS A 134 20.95 -20.62 2.07
N ALA A 135 20.96 -20.59 3.39
CA ALA A 135 22.16 -20.63 4.20
C ALA A 135 22.96 -21.91 4.04
N THR A 136 22.27 -23.05 3.99
CA THR A 136 22.86 -24.36 3.77
C THR A 136 23.47 -24.44 2.38
N ASN A 137 22.77 -24.02 1.33
CA ASN A 137 23.27 -24.09 -0.05
C ASN A 137 24.55 -23.25 -0.22
N VAL A 138 24.55 -22.02 0.31
CA VAL A 138 25.75 -21.18 0.35
C VAL A 138 26.85 -21.89 1.14
N GLY A 139 26.52 -22.43 2.30
CA GLY A 139 27.43 -23.20 3.14
C GLY A 139 28.09 -24.37 2.43
N ILE A 140 27.33 -25.17 1.69
CA ILE A 140 27.82 -26.32 0.93
C ILE A 140 28.87 -25.89 -0.10
N MET A 141 28.60 -24.80 -0.83
CA MET A 141 29.53 -24.28 -1.84
C MET A 141 30.86 -23.83 -1.24
N PHE A 142 30.85 -23.28 -0.02
CA PHE A 142 32.05 -22.75 0.64
C PHE A 142 32.79 -23.74 1.54
N ARG A 143 32.07 -24.60 2.25
CA ARG A 143 32.58 -25.44 3.36
C ARG A 143 32.29 -26.94 3.17
N GLY A 144 31.63 -27.31 2.08
CA GLY A 144 31.19 -28.67 1.83
C GLY A 144 29.94 -29.05 2.62
N LYS A 145 29.39 -30.24 2.34
CA LYS A 145 28.10 -30.69 2.86
C LYS A 145 28.05 -30.84 4.38
N GLU A 146 29.14 -31.28 4.99
CA GLU A 146 29.18 -31.60 6.42
C GLU A 146 29.25 -30.35 7.32
N ASN A 147 29.81 -29.24 6.81
CA ASN A 147 30.04 -28.01 7.57
C ASN A 147 29.24 -26.81 7.02
N ALA A 148 28.06 -27.10 6.46
CA ALA A 148 27.29 -26.13 5.70
C ALA A 148 26.78 -24.96 6.56
N LEU A 149 26.24 -25.20 7.76
CA LEU A 149 25.77 -24.11 8.63
C LEU A 149 26.82 -23.74 9.68
N MET A 150 26.94 -22.45 9.97
CA MET A 150 27.77 -21.97 11.07
C MET A 150 27.04 -22.18 12.40
N PRO A 151 27.74 -22.32 13.55
CA PRO A 151 27.09 -22.61 14.84
C PRO A 151 26.10 -21.55 15.33
N ASN A 152 26.19 -20.33 14.82
CA ASN A 152 25.34 -19.19 15.17
C ASN A 152 24.29 -18.86 14.11
N TRP A 153 24.18 -19.69 13.07
CA TRP A 153 23.07 -19.65 12.12
C TRP A 153 21.85 -20.36 12.74
#